data_AF-A0A356G4B2-F1
#
_entry.id   AF-A0A356G4B2-F1
#
_cell.length_a   1.000
_cell.length_b   1.000
_cell.length_c   1.000
_cell.angle_alpha   90.00
_cell.angle_beta   90.00
_cell.angle_gamma   90.00
#
_symmetry.space_group_name_H-M   'P 1'
#
loop_
_entity.id
_entity.type
_entity.pdbx_description
1 polymer ?
#
loop_
_entity_poly.entity_id
_entity_poly.type
_entity_poly.pdbx_seq_one_letter_code
_entity_poly.pdbx_strand_id
1 'polypeptide(L)'
;MRQRRFGMKLKERLRGIVAAVATAALALSVAPVTAMAAPELTAGSATVGGVEGAQSVSLYKVASITNTTTNELEATVVDGWNFDLDAYRTGDSADQQAIANDIAGQVDEKTPTYVAPGNHGSISGDTATFTDIDAGMYLVVVSPEEDGKVYQSMILSVVPEPAVDDDGVQTGDWTAPIGSVELKSIDDVVSSSLNKQVSTDGQNWYGNVDTLSAGETAYFKITVNLPTYYGLTAGDNVTFTLTDQLPDGLTYVDGSADTNYGSVSAEDNVVTVKLDAGQLLEANGGVLELTLEATVDAGQTGVLTNTATISWPRHITDSDYATESKTASVTVYGASVTKVVGTQNEDGAVVGGSDDQKLNGAVFQLQKKSGDGWINVGDPIEANATATVVSLGAGDYQWVEVEAPAGYQLNETPLPFSISEEEDTDNDYMFASYFGDLAIEHGIFDLPSTGGTGTVALTVVGVGLMAGAAFLVMRSRKEN
;
A
#
# COMPACT_ATOMS: atom_id res chain seq x y z
N MET A 1 16.14 9.93 -44.47
CA MET A 1 14.88 9.47 -43.84
C MET A 1 14.94 9.76 -42.35
N ARG A 2 13.93 10.52 -41.86
CA ARG A 2 13.45 10.63 -40.47
C ARG A 2 14.47 10.83 -39.34
N GLN A 3 14.77 12.11 -39.05
CA GLN A 3 14.89 12.55 -37.65
C GLN A 3 13.47 12.71 -37.09
N ARG A 4 13.14 12.00 -36.00
CA ARG A 4 11.89 12.21 -35.26
C ARG A 4 12.11 13.29 -34.21
N ARG A 5 11.35 14.38 -34.34
CA ARG A 5 11.24 15.47 -33.37
C ARG A 5 10.70 14.90 -32.04
N PHE A 6 11.46 15.06 -30.96
CA PHE A 6 10.92 15.05 -29.60
C PHE A 6 10.85 16.51 -29.16
N GLY A 7 9.74 17.15 -29.48
CA GLY A 7 9.34 18.43 -28.92
C GLY A 7 8.01 18.22 -28.24
N MET A 8 8.02 17.72 -27.00
CA MET A 8 6.85 17.68 -26.16
C MET A 8 6.97 18.81 -25.14
N LYS A 9 5.97 19.69 -25.14
CA LYS A 9 5.90 20.95 -24.41
C LYS A 9 5.94 20.69 -22.90
N LEU A 10 6.93 21.29 -22.23
CA LEU A 10 6.99 21.43 -20.77
C LEU A 10 5.81 22.26 -20.19
N LYS A 11 5.04 22.94 -21.05
CA LYS A 11 3.90 23.79 -20.67
C LYS A 11 2.61 23.05 -20.31
N GLU A 12 2.54 21.72 -20.43
CA GLU A 12 1.27 20.98 -20.24
C GLU A 12 1.26 20.00 -19.05
N ARG A 13 2.34 19.91 -18.23
CA ARG A 13 2.36 19.06 -17.02
C ARG A 13 2.20 19.82 -15.69
N LEU A 14 1.94 21.13 -15.70
CA LEU A 14 1.78 21.96 -14.49
C LEU A 14 0.32 22.30 -14.16
N ARG A 15 -0.67 21.63 -14.77
CA ARG A 15 -2.10 21.89 -14.54
C ARG A 15 -2.75 21.07 -13.42
N GLY A 16 -1.96 20.49 -12.53
CA GLY A 16 -2.50 19.64 -11.46
C GLY A 16 -1.57 19.58 -10.28
N ILE A 17 -1.37 20.73 -9.62
CA ILE A 17 -1.07 20.95 -8.21
C ILE A 17 -1.10 22.48 -8.06
N VAL A 18 -1.78 22.93 -7.01
CA VAL A 18 -1.98 24.33 -6.61
C VAL A 18 -0.72 25.16 -6.84
N ALA A 19 -0.78 26.10 -7.76
CA ALA A 19 0.36 26.95 -8.11
C ALA A 19 -0.14 28.34 -8.54
N ALA A 20 -0.58 29.12 -7.56
CA ALA A 20 -0.35 30.55 -7.56
C ALA A 20 1.15 30.79 -7.36
N VAL A 21 1.96 30.45 -8.36
CA VAL A 21 3.40 30.73 -8.36
C VAL A 21 3.59 32.05 -9.10
N ALA A 22 3.48 33.14 -8.35
CA ALA A 22 3.94 34.45 -8.81
C ALA A 22 5.47 34.47 -8.74
N THR A 23 6.12 34.05 -9.82
CA THR A 23 7.56 34.20 -10.02
C THR A 23 7.90 35.70 -10.16
N ALA A 24 8.07 36.42 -9.04
CA ALA A 24 8.61 37.77 -9.06
C ALA A 24 10.14 37.71 -9.07
N ALA A 25 10.72 37.69 -10.27
CA ALA A 25 12.14 37.95 -10.50
C ALA A 25 12.26 39.05 -11.56
N LEU A 26 12.68 40.24 -11.15
CA LEU A 26 13.22 41.24 -12.08
C LEU A 26 14.30 42.05 -11.39
N ALA A 27 15.52 41.96 -11.93
CA ALA A 27 16.56 42.95 -11.74
C ALA A 27 16.91 43.49 -13.14
N LEU A 28 16.49 44.71 -13.45
CA LEU A 28 17.01 45.49 -14.58
C LEU A 28 17.13 46.96 -14.17
N SER A 29 18.37 47.37 -13.93
CA SER A 29 18.76 48.71 -13.50
C SER A 29 18.44 49.78 -14.54
N VAL A 30 17.77 50.87 -14.14
CA VAL A 30 17.73 52.14 -14.89
C VAL A 30 17.95 53.33 -13.95
N ALA A 31 18.64 54.36 -14.46
CA ALA A 31 19.27 55.52 -13.81
C ALA A 31 18.35 56.35 -12.84
N PRO A 32 18.94 57.19 -11.94
CA PRO A 32 18.19 57.77 -10.83
C PRO A 32 17.19 58.82 -11.29
N VAL A 33 15.91 58.57 -11.03
CA VAL A 33 14.83 59.54 -11.20
C VAL A 33 14.59 60.22 -9.85
N THR A 34 14.46 61.54 -9.88
CA THR A 34 14.00 62.39 -8.77
C THR A 34 12.82 61.76 -8.03
N ALA A 35 12.88 61.73 -6.69
CA ALA A 35 11.87 61.14 -5.81
C ALA A 35 10.44 61.65 -6.15
N MET A 36 9.73 60.89 -6.98
CA MET A 36 8.28 60.98 -7.13
C MET A 36 7.67 60.15 -6.01
N ALA A 37 6.54 60.60 -5.45
CA ALA A 37 5.76 59.74 -4.57
C ALA A 37 5.41 58.46 -5.33
N ALA A 38 5.59 57.30 -4.69
CA ALA A 38 5.26 56.03 -5.32
C ALA A 38 3.77 56.02 -5.70
N PRO A 39 3.38 55.46 -6.87
CA PRO A 39 1.98 55.33 -7.24
C PRO A 39 1.24 54.50 -6.19
N GLU A 40 0.14 55.01 -5.63
CA GLU A 40 -0.70 54.21 -4.73
C GLU A 40 -1.40 53.11 -5.52
N LEU A 41 -1.38 51.90 -4.95
CA LEU A 41 -2.14 50.77 -5.49
C LEU A 41 -3.62 50.96 -5.16
N THR A 42 -4.49 50.70 -6.13
CA THR A 42 -5.93 50.69 -5.89
C THR A 42 -6.33 49.49 -5.04
N ALA A 43 -7.44 49.61 -4.30
CA ALA A 43 -8.02 48.48 -3.60
C ALA A 43 -8.62 47.48 -4.61
N GLY A 44 -8.54 46.20 -4.29
CA GLY A 44 -8.93 45.10 -5.16
C GLY A 44 -9.88 44.12 -4.49
N SER A 45 -9.78 42.85 -4.87
CA SER A 45 -10.69 41.80 -4.39
C SER A 45 -9.98 40.48 -4.12
N ALA A 46 -10.65 39.64 -3.32
CA ALA A 46 -10.16 38.33 -2.95
C ALA A 46 -11.30 37.31 -2.94
N THR A 47 -11.01 36.07 -3.33
CA THR A 47 -11.93 34.94 -3.21
C THR A 47 -11.29 33.77 -2.47
N VAL A 48 -12.05 33.15 -1.58
CA VAL A 48 -11.66 31.94 -0.85
C VAL A 48 -12.69 30.86 -1.17
N GLY A 49 -12.28 29.84 -1.92
CA GLY A 49 -13.10 28.68 -2.26
C GLY A 49 -12.91 27.51 -1.28
N GLY A 50 -13.77 26.50 -1.42
CA GLY A 50 -13.73 25.27 -0.61
C GLY A 50 -14.34 25.42 0.79
N VAL A 51 -15.00 26.53 1.11
CA VAL A 51 -15.50 26.86 2.46
C VAL A 51 -16.94 26.41 2.72
N GLU A 52 -17.31 25.23 2.20
CA GLU A 52 -18.63 24.64 2.40
C GLU A 52 -18.96 24.41 3.89
N GLY A 53 -20.01 25.08 4.39
CA GLY A 53 -20.42 24.97 5.80
C GLY A 53 -19.63 25.86 6.77
N ALA A 54 -18.83 26.81 6.26
CA ALA A 54 -18.20 27.82 7.09
C ALA A 54 -19.21 28.85 7.62
N GLN A 55 -19.11 29.18 8.91
CA GLN A 55 -19.89 30.26 9.52
C GLN A 55 -19.37 31.63 9.10
N SER A 56 -18.04 31.78 9.09
CA SER A 56 -17.37 33.00 8.64
C SER A 56 -15.96 32.71 8.13
N VAL A 57 -15.48 33.55 7.23
CA VAL A 57 -14.09 33.54 6.75
C VAL A 57 -13.48 34.91 7.05
N SER A 58 -12.32 34.90 7.69
CA SER A 58 -11.58 36.11 8.08
C SER A 58 -10.21 36.12 7.43
N LEU A 59 -9.79 37.30 6.96
CA LEU A 59 -8.45 37.54 6.41
C LEU A 59 -7.64 38.38 7.39
N TYR A 60 -6.47 37.89 7.78
CA TYR A 60 -5.51 38.61 8.62
C TYR A 60 -4.32 39.04 7.77
N LYS A 61 -4.08 40.35 7.62
CA LYS A 61 -2.95 40.84 6.81
C LYS A 61 -1.63 40.56 7.53
N VAL A 62 -0.81 39.69 6.93
CA VAL A 62 0.48 39.26 7.49
C VAL A 62 1.67 39.93 6.80
N ALA A 63 1.50 40.34 5.54
CA ALA A 63 2.46 41.19 4.82
C ALA A 63 1.71 42.24 3.97
N SER A 64 2.28 43.43 3.89
CA SER A 64 1.82 44.48 2.99
C SER A 64 2.64 44.47 1.72
N ILE A 65 1.97 44.68 0.58
CA ILE A 65 2.64 44.87 -0.70
C ILE A 65 2.44 46.33 -1.11
N THR A 66 3.54 47.03 -1.32
CA THR A 66 3.54 48.44 -1.71
C THR A 66 4.31 48.62 -3.01
N ASN A 67 3.88 49.58 -3.82
CA ASN A 67 4.66 50.02 -4.96
C ASN A 67 5.77 50.97 -4.49
N THR A 68 6.97 50.77 -5.01
CA THR A 68 8.13 51.62 -4.73
C THR A 68 8.20 52.80 -5.69
N THR A 69 9.09 53.75 -5.41
CA THR A 69 9.33 54.90 -6.29
C THR A 69 9.92 54.51 -7.65
N THR A 70 10.47 53.30 -7.77
CA THR A 70 10.99 52.71 -9.03
C THR A 70 9.96 51.89 -9.80
N ASN A 71 8.69 51.89 -9.35
CA ASN A 71 7.61 51.09 -9.88
C ASN A 71 7.82 49.57 -9.75
N GLU A 72 8.43 49.15 -8.65
CA GLU A 72 8.61 47.74 -8.28
C GLU A 72 7.76 47.43 -7.04
N LEU A 73 7.19 46.22 -6.96
CA LEU A 73 6.44 45.78 -5.78
C LEU A 73 7.40 45.28 -4.70
N GLU A 74 7.21 45.76 -3.48
CA GLU A 74 7.95 45.34 -2.30
C GLU A 74 6.96 44.78 -1.27
N ALA A 75 7.28 43.59 -0.73
CA ALA A 75 6.50 42.94 0.31
C ALA A 75 7.20 43.12 1.66
N THR A 76 6.48 43.57 2.68
CA THR A 76 6.99 43.77 4.03
C THR A 76 6.07 43.11 5.05
N VAL A 77 6.64 42.30 5.95
CA VAL A 77 5.91 41.68 7.05
C VAL A 77 5.26 42.77 7.92
N VAL A 78 3.97 42.60 8.24
CA VAL A 78 3.24 43.54 9.09
C VAL A 78 3.75 43.41 10.53
N ASP A 79 3.95 44.54 11.20
CA ASP A 79 4.39 44.59 12.60
C ASP A 79 3.51 43.69 13.49
N GLY A 80 4.16 42.79 14.24
CA GLY A 80 3.49 41.84 15.13
C GLY A 80 3.52 40.40 14.63
N TRP A 81 3.71 40.17 13.33
CA TRP A 81 3.92 38.85 12.74
C TRP A 81 5.41 38.51 12.67
N ASN A 82 5.74 37.24 12.86
CA ASN A 82 7.09 36.73 12.80
C ASN A 82 7.15 35.50 11.88
N PHE A 83 7.60 35.70 10.65
CA PHE A 83 7.87 34.62 9.71
C PHE A 83 8.92 35.06 8.69
N ASP A 84 9.60 34.08 8.09
CA ASP A 84 10.55 34.33 7.01
C ASP A 84 9.80 34.46 5.68
N LEU A 85 9.60 35.71 5.25
CA LEU A 85 8.90 36.04 4.02
C LEU A 85 9.65 35.57 2.76
N ASP A 86 10.99 35.59 2.78
CA ASP A 86 11.78 35.13 1.65
C ASP A 86 11.75 33.60 1.54
N ALA A 87 11.81 32.89 2.68
CA ALA A 87 11.60 31.46 2.72
C ALA A 87 10.20 31.07 2.20
N TYR A 88 9.15 31.78 2.59
CA TYR A 88 7.81 31.53 2.04
C TYR A 88 7.76 31.71 0.51
N ARG A 89 8.37 32.79 0.00
CA ARG A 89 8.33 33.12 -1.43
C ARG A 89 9.14 32.16 -2.29
N THR A 90 10.23 31.61 -1.75
CA THR A 90 11.19 30.78 -2.50
C THR A 90 11.11 29.29 -2.20
N GLY A 91 10.44 28.92 -1.09
CA GLY A 91 10.24 27.55 -0.65
C GLY A 91 9.25 26.78 -1.52
N ASP A 92 9.25 25.47 -1.33
CA ASP A 92 8.28 24.60 -1.97
C ASP A 92 6.92 24.61 -1.23
N SER A 93 5.97 23.80 -1.69
CA SER A 93 4.64 23.75 -1.08
C SER A 93 4.65 23.29 0.38
N ALA A 94 5.62 22.47 0.79
CA ALA A 94 5.72 22.01 2.17
C ALA A 94 6.27 23.13 3.07
N ASP A 95 7.30 23.84 2.61
CA ASP A 95 7.84 25.01 3.31
C ASP A 95 6.77 26.10 3.47
N GLN A 96 6.01 26.36 2.41
CA GLN A 96 4.92 27.34 2.41
C GLN A 96 3.80 26.95 3.38
N GLN A 97 3.45 25.67 3.44
CA GLN A 97 2.42 25.18 4.35
C GLN A 97 2.89 25.25 5.81
N ALA A 98 4.13 24.88 6.10
CA ALA A 98 4.71 24.99 7.45
C ALA A 98 4.70 26.45 7.94
N ILE A 99 5.11 27.39 7.08
CA ILE A 99 5.06 28.81 7.42
C ILE A 99 3.62 29.30 7.61
N ALA A 100 2.66 28.85 6.79
CA ALA A 100 1.25 29.18 6.98
C ALA A 100 0.72 28.68 8.33
N ASN A 101 1.14 27.49 8.76
CA ASN A 101 0.78 26.93 10.06
C ASN A 101 1.42 27.70 11.23
N ASP A 102 2.70 28.07 11.11
CA ASP A 102 3.41 28.90 12.10
C ASP A 102 2.76 30.27 12.28
N ILE A 103 2.33 30.88 11.18
CA ILE A 103 1.59 32.14 11.20
C ILE A 103 0.24 31.94 11.90
N ALA A 104 -0.47 30.84 11.62
CA ALA A 104 -1.76 30.55 12.27
C ALA A 104 -1.62 30.40 13.80
N GLY A 105 -0.53 29.80 14.29
CA GLY A 105 -0.25 29.69 15.73
C GLY A 105 -0.02 31.04 16.43
N GLN A 106 0.36 32.10 15.68
CA GLN A 106 0.62 33.43 16.26
C GLN A 106 -0.66 34.24 16.52
N VAL A 107 -1.80 33.84 15.97
CA VAL A 107 -3.02 34.67 15.98
C VAL A 107 -3.53 34.92 17.40
N ASP A 108 -3.41 33.95 18.32
CA ASP A 108 -3.89 34.08 19.70
C ASP A 108 -2.93 34.90 20.61
N GLU A 109 -1.62 34.90 20.33
CA GLU A 109 -0.64 35.71 21.07
C GLU A 109 -0.60 37.18 20.60
N LYS A 110 -1.04 37.43 19.36
CA LYS A 110 -0.85 38.70 18.64
C LYS A 110 -2.15 39.38 18.23
N THR A 111 -3.30 38.93 18.72
CA THR A 111 -4.55 39.66 18.53
C THR A 111 -4.57 40.92 19.41
N PRO A 112 -4.35 42.10 18.80
CA PRO A 112 -5.30 43.18 19.03
C PRO A 112 -5.82 43.78 17.72
N THR A 113 -7.15 43.83 17.63
CA THR A 113 -7.92 44.95 17.03
C THR A 113 -7.69 45.37 15.57
N TYR A 114 -7.20 44.50 14.68
CA TYR A 114 -7.32 44.76 13.23
C TYR A 114 -8.16 43.69 12.51
N VAL A 115 -9.42 43.59 12.92
CA VAL A 115 -10.49 43.27 11.95
C VAL A 115 -10.79 44.60 11.28
N ALA A 116 -10.32 44.82 10.05
CA ALA A 116 -10.80 45.95 9.28
C ALA A 116 -12.34 45.87 9.26
N PRO A 117 -13.08 46.96 9.52
CA PRO A 117 -14.53 46.93 9.44
C PRO A 117 -14.92 46.52 8.02
N GLY A 118 -15.43 45.29 7.83
CA GLY A 118 -15.70 44.72 6.50
C GLY A 118 -14.87 43.47 6.12
N ASN A 119 -13.94 43.02 6.96
CA ASN A 119 -13.10 41.82 6.71
C ASN A 119 -13.80 40.46 6.85
N HIS A 120 -15.14 40.43 6.88
CA HIS A 120 -15.91 39.20 6.80
C HIS A 120 -16.43 39.09 5.38
N GLY A 121 -15.89 38.12 4.64
CA GLY A 121 -16.30 37.89 3.25
C GLY A 121 -17.76 37.49 3.19
N SER A 122 -18.46 37.88 2.12
CA SER A 122 -19.80 37.36 1.88
C SER A 122 -19.68 35.92 1.36
N ILE A 123 -20.23 34.96 2.10
CA ILE A 123 -20.25 33.56 1.69
C ILE A 123 -21.47 33.31 0.78
N SER A 124 -21.22 32.72 -0.37
CA SER A 124 -22.27 32.27 -1.29
C SER A 124 -21.90 30.89 -1.83
N GLY A 125 -22.62 29.86 -1.38
CA GLY A 125 -22.26 28.48 -1.69
C GLY A 125 -20.99 28.06 -0.97
N ASP A 126 -19.97 27.68 -1.73
CA ASP A 126 -18.65 27.21 -1.27
C ASP A 126 -17.56 28.30 -1.31
N THR A 127 -17.94 29.54 -1.63
CA THR A 127 -17.00 30.63 -1.90
C THR A 127 -17.29 31.84 -1.03
N ALA A 128 -16.25 32.37 -0.36
CA ALA A 128 -16.27 33.66 0.31
C ALA A 128 -15.60 34.72 -0.57
N THR A 129 -16.27 35.86 -0.76
CA THR A 129 -15.77 36.98 -1.56
C THR A 129 -15.51 38.21 -0.70
N PHE A 130 -14.41 38.89 -0.98
CA PHE A 130 -13.96 40.10 -0.30
C PHE A 130 -13.71 41.21 -1.34
N THR A 131 -14.16 42.42 -1.02
CA THR A 131 -13.93 43.63 -1.83
C THR A 131 -13.18 44.65 -1.00
N ASP A 132 -12.62 45.67 -1.66
CA ASP A 132 -11.85 46.75 -1.02
C ASP A 132 -10.65 46.22 -0.22
N ILE A 133 -9.97 45.21 -0.77
CA ILE A 133 -8.79 44.59 -0.16
C ILE A 133 -7.50 45.18 -0.74
N ASP A 134 -6.62 45.67 0.13
CA ASP A 134 -5.31 46.19 -0.26
C ASP A 134 -4.39 45.06 -0.75
N ALA A 135 -3.41 45.41 -1.59
CA ALA A 135 -2.34 44.49 -1.95
C ALA A 135 -1.59 44.01 -0.69
N GLY A 136 -1.36 42.69 -0.62
CA GLY A 136 -0.79 42.06 0.56
C GLY A 136 -0.92 40.55 0.56
N MET A 137 -0.40 39.96 1.63
CA MET A 137 -0.55 38.54 1.94
C MET A 137 -1.40 38.41 3.20
N TYR A 138 -2.33 37.45 3.18
CA TYR A 138 -3.35 37.31 4.21
C TYR A 138 -3.44 35.86 4.69
N LEU A 139 -3.34 35.64 6.01
CA LEU A 139 -3.74 34.36 6.59
C LEU A 139 -5.26 34.24 6.51
N VAL A 140 -5.72 33.13 5.94
CA VAL A 140 -7.14 32.78 5.88
C VAL A 140 -7.48 31.93 7.10
N VAL A 141 -8.43 32.41 7.90
CA VAL A 141 -8.98 31.66 9.04
C VAL A 141 -10.47 31.46 8.80
N VAL A 142 -10.90 30.21 8.86
CA VAL A 142 -12.30 29.82 8.72
C VAL A 142 -12.84 29.46 10.08
N SER A 143 -13.90 30.13 10.51
CA SER A 143 -14.66 29.73 11.69
C SER A 143 -15.78 28.79 11.26
N PRO A 144 -15.77 27.52 11.71
CA PRO A 144 -16.82 26.55 11.38
C PRO A 144 -18.14 26.90 12.11
N GLU A 145 -19.25 26.35 11.63
CA GLU A 145 -20.44 26.19 12.49
C GLU A 145 -20.18 25.16 13.60
N GLU A 146 -21.11 25.00 14.56
CA GLU A 146 -20.96 24.13 15.74
C GLU A 146 -20.58 22.67 15.37
N ASP A 147 -20.93 22.21 14.15
CA ASP A 147 -20.55 20.91 13.55
C ASP A 147 -19.86 21.07 12.17
N GLY A 148 -19.31 22.25 11.88
CA GLY A 148 -18.72 22.60 10.57
C GLY A 148 -17.34 22.00 10.34
N LYS A 149 -16.93 21.91 9.06
CA LYS A 149 -15.57 21.49 8.69
C LYS A 149 -14.53 22.50 9.18
N VAL A 150 -13.43 22.00 9.72
CA VAL A 150 -12.23 22.81 9.98
C VAL A 150 -11.30 22.72 8.79
N TYR A 151 -10.57 23.80 8.52
CA TYR A 151 -9.76 23.96 7.33
C TYR A 151 -8.28 24.11 7.67
N GLN A 152 -7.43 23.63 6.75
CA GLN A 152 -6.00 23.90 6.85
C GLN A 152 -5.72 25.40 6.69
N SER A 153 -4.72 25.88 7.42
CA SER A 153 -4.25 27.26 7.33
C SER A 153 -3.65 27.53 5.96
N MET A 154 -3.99 28.65 5.33
CA MET A 154 -3.39 29.07 4.06
C MET A 154 -3.13 30.57 4.02
N ILE A 155 -2.11 30.94 3.23
CA ILE A 155 -1.83 32.33 2.91
C ILE A 155 -2.40 32.66 1.53
N LEU A 156 -3.33 33.60 1.50
CA LEU A 156 -3.87 34.21 0.30
C LEU A 156 -2.99 35.40 -0.12
N SER A 157 -2.45 35.35 -1.33
CA SER A 157 -1.72 36.49 -1.92
C SER A 157 -2.66 37.32 -2.80
N VAL A 158 -2.78 38.60 -2.48
CA VAL A 158 -3.58 39.60 -3.23
C VAL A 158 -2.60 40.57 -3.86
N VAL A 159 -2.30 40.37 -5.14
CA VAL A 159 -1.19 41.06 -5.83
C VAL A 159 -1.70 41.66 -7.14
N PRO A 160 -1.32 42.91 -7.48
CA PRO A 160 -1.67 43.49 -8.75
C PRO A 160 -0.76 42.97 -9.87
N GLU A 161 -1.28 42.97 -11.09
CA GLU A 161 -0.50 42.68 -12.31
C GLU A 161 -0.16 44.00 -13.04
N PRO A 162 0.91 44.03 -13.85
CA PRO A 162 1.18 45.20 -14.69
C PRO A 162 0.01 45.45 -15.64
N ALA A 163 -0.53 46.67 -15.63
CA ALA A 163 -1.60 47.06 -16.54
C ALA A 163 -1.06 47.11 -17.98
N VAL A 164 -1.88 46.61 -18.91
CA VAL A 164 -1.58 46.63 -20.34
C VAL A 164 -2.68 47.39 -21.09
N ASP A 165 -2.31 48.05 -22.17
CA ASP A 165 -3.26 48.64 -23.10
C ASP A 165 -3.93 47.56 -23.99
N ASP A 166 -4.82 48.00 -24.89
CA ASP A 166 -5.57 47.12 -25.80
C ASP A 166 -4.65 46.30 -26.73
N ASP A 167 -3.40 46.73 -26.92
CA ASP A 167 -2.38 46.06 -27.73
C ASP A 167 -1.46 45.14 -26.88
N GLY A 168 -1.69 45.05 -25.57
CA GLY A 168 -0.91 44.22 -24.65
C GLY A 168 0.42 44.85 -24.21
N VAL A 169 0.60 46.16 -24.42
CA VAL A 169 1.81 46.91 -24.03
C VAL A 169 1.62 47.46 -22.62
N GLN A 170 2.64 47.30 -21.77
CA GLN A 170 2.61 47.79 -20.40
C GLN A 170 2.47 49.31 -20.33
N THR A 171 1.47 49.80 -19.60
CA THR A 171 1.21 51.24 -19.44
C THR A 171 2.08 51.89 -18.37
N GLY A 172 2.71 51.07 -17.52
CA GLY A 172 3.42 51.51 -16.32
C GLY A 172 2.53 51.59 -15.07
N ASP A 173 1.21 51.41 -15.22
CA ASP A 173 0.27 51.31 -14.11
C ASP A 173 0.12 49.86 -13.63
N TRP A 174 -0.53 49.70 -12.47
CA TRP A 174 -0.87 48.42 -11.88
C TRP A 174 -2.38 48.20 -11.96
N THR A 175 -2.81 46.96 -12.18
CA THR A 175 -4.23 46.58 -12.06
C THR A 175 -4.68 46.63 -10.60
N ALA A 176 -6.00 46.62 -10.37
CA ALA A 176 -6.50 46.34 -9.03
C ALA A 176 -6.02 44.93 -8.61
N PRO A 177 -5.51 44.77 -7.38
CA PRO A 177 -4.95 43.50 -6.94
C PRO A 177 -6.05 42.44 -6.80
N ILE A 178 -5.78 41.22 -7.26
CA ILE A 178 -6.74 40.12 -7.17
C ILE A 178 -6.02 38.94 -6.52
N GLY A 179 -6.71 38.26 -5.60
CA GLY A 179 -6.23 37.02 -5.00
C GLY A 179 -7.31 35.94 -5.03
N SER A 180 -6.90 34.69 -5.20
CA SER A 180 -7.78 33.55 -5.01
C SER A 180 -7.04 32.37 -4.38
N VAL A 181 -7.72 31.64 -3.50
CA VAL A 181 -7.22 30.41 -2.88
C VAL A 181 -8.36 29.41 -2.71
N GLU A 182 -8.05 28.12 -2.80
CA GLU A 182 -8.97 27.01 -2.54
C GLU A 182 -8.52 26.28 -1.28
N LEU A 183 -9.35 26.30 -0.24
CA LEU A 183 -9.05 25.61 1.01
C LEU A 183 -9.39 24.12 0.92
N LYS A 184 -8.72 23.32 1.75
CA LYS A 184 -9.11 21.93 2.00
C LYS A 184 -9.46 21.76 3.45
N SER A 185 -10.47 20.94 3.73
CA SER A 185 -10.78 20.58 5.11
C SER A 185 -9.67 19.71 5.70
N ILE A 186 -9.51 19.75 7.02
CA ILE A 186 -8.58 18.87 7.74
C ILE A 186 -8.91 17.41 7.43
N ASP A 187 -10.19 17.05 7.39
CA ASP A 187 -10.64 15.70 7.03
C ASP A 187 -10.13 15.28 5.66
N ASP A 188 -10.29 16.13 4.63
CA ASP A 188 -9.82 15.81 3.28
C ASP A 188 -8.30 15.67 3.25
N VAL A 189 -7.57 16.52 3.98
CA VAL A 189 -6.10 16.49 4.04
C VAL A 189 -5.61 15.21 4.69
N VAL A 190 -6.15 14.87 5.86
CA VAL A 190 -5.72 13.71 6.64
C VAL A 190 -6.15 12.41 5.96
N SER A 191 -7.45 12.25 5.67
CA SER A 191 -7.99 11.01 5.09
C SER A 191 -7.37 10.66 3.74
N SER A 192 -7.20 11.64 2.84
CA SER A 192 -6.64 11.38 1.50
C SER A 192 -5.12 11.13 1.52
N SER A 193 -4.43 11.52 2.59
CA SER A 193 -2.99 11.31 2.74
C SER A 193 -2.62 9.95 3.33
N LEU A 194 -3.57 9.24 3.96
CA LEU A 194 -3.29 7.94 4.56
C LEU A 194 -2.89 6.93 3.48
N ASN A 195 -1.65 6.47 3.59
CA ASN A 195 -1.09 5.46 2.72
C ASN A 195 -0.51 4.33 3.58
N LYS A 196 -0.70 3.10 3.13
CA LYS A 196 -0.12 1.90 3.71
C LYS A 196 0.50 1.08 2.59
N GLN A 197 1.72 0.64 2.82
CA GLN A 197 2.50 -0.12 1.87
C GLN A 197 3.15 -1.30 2.57
N VAL A 198 3.51 -2.29 1.77
CA VAL A 198 4.19 -3.51 2.18
C VAL A 198 5.38 -3.78 1.28
N SER A 199 6.40 -4.44 1.84
CA SER A 199 7.64 -4.81 1.18
C SER A 199 8.13 -6.18 1.68
N THR A 200 8.84 -6.91 0.83
CA THR A 200 9.52 -8.17 1.18
C THR A 200 11.02 -7.97 1.44
N ASP A 201 11.58 -6.82 1.06
CA ASP A 201 13.01 -6.49 1.20
C ASP A 201 13.29 -5.24 2.04
N GLY A 202 12.23 -4.55 2.49
CA GLY A 202 12.29 -3.30 3.25
C GLY A 202 12.74 -2.09 2.42
N GLN A 203 12.88 -2.22 1.10
CA GLN A 203 13.39 -1.18 0.20
C GLN A 203 12.35 -0.80 -0.86
N ASN A 204 11.70 -1.80 -1.48
CA ASN A 204 10.71 -1.61 -2.53
C ASN A 204 9.29 -1.72 -1.94
N TRP A 205 8.52 -0.64 -2.06
CA TRP A 205 7.23 -0.48 -1.38
C TRP A 205 6.07 -0.57 -2.37
N TYR A 206 5.10 -1.43 -2.06
CA TYR A 206 3.94 -1.71 -2.91
C TYR A 206 2.65 -1.60 -2.10
N GLY A 207 1.52 -1.46 -2.78
CA GLY A 207 0.22 -1.55 -2.10
C GLY A 207 -0.04 -2.94 -1.55
N ASN A 208 0.33 -3.98 -2.31
CA ASN A 208 0.24 -5.39 -1.97
C ASN A 208 1.50 -6.11 -2.49
N VAL A 209 1.91 -7.21 -1.86
CA VAL A 209 2.97 -8.10 -2.34
C VAL A 209 2.48 -9.54 -2.40
N ASP A 210 2.93 -10.27 -3.42
CA ASP A 210 2.30 -11.53 -3.78
C ASP A 210 2.85 -12.74 -3.04
N THR A 211 4.09 -12.74 -2.55
CA THR A 211 4.61 -14.00 -1.98
C THR A 211 5.55 -13.81 -0.81
N LEU A 212 5.18 -14.40 0.32
CA LEU A 212 6.07 -14.72 1.43
C LEU A 212 5.88 -16.16 1.87
N SER A 213 6.96 -16.77 2.33
CA SER A 213 7.01 -18.11 2.91
C SER A 213 6.91 -18.04 4.43
N ALA A 214 6.61 -19.16 5.09
CA ALA A 214 6.64 -19.24 6.55
C ALA A 214 8.00 -18.76 7.12
N GLY A 215 7.93 -17.90 8.13
CA GLY A 215 9.09 -17.32 8.79
C GLY A 215 9.75 -16.17 8.03
N GLU A 216 9.34 -15.86 6.80
CA GLU A 216 9.80 -14.65 6.11
C GLU A 216 9.11 -13.41 6.67
N THR A 217 9.81 -12.27 6.59
CA THR A 217 9.39 -11.01 7.16
C THR A 217 8.72 -10.12 6.11
N ALA A 218 7.52 -9.66 6.43
CA ALA A 218 6.85 -8.54 5.78
C ALA A 218 7.22 -7.23 6.48
N TYR A 219 7.63 -6.24 5.70
CA TYR A 219 7.87 -4.88 6.18
C TYR A 219 6.68 -4.02 5.81
N PHE A 220 6.12 -3.28 6.76
CA PHE A 220 5.02 -2.35 6.53
C PHE A 220 5.48 -0.91 6.73
N LYS A 221 4.93 -0.01 5.92
CA LYS A 221 5.11 1.44 6.04
C LYS A 221 3.76 2.12 5.95
N ILE A 222 3.47 2.95 6.94
CA ILE A 222 2.27 3.79 7.00
C ILE A 222 2.70 5.24 7.02
N THR A 223 2.13 6.05 6.14
CA THR A 223 2.37 7.50 6.09
C THR A 223 1.05 8.26 6.09
N VAL A 224 0.99 9.38 6.81
CA VAL A 224 -0.18 10.25 6.87
C VAL A 224 0.21 11.67 7.20
N ASN A 225 -0.43 12.66 6.59
CA ASN A 225 -0.27 14.06 6.96
C ASN A 225 -0.99 14.32 8.28
N LEU A 226 -0.29 14.95 9.22
CA LEU A 226 -0.88 15.29 10.51
C LEU A 226 -1.79 16.52 10.39
N PRO A 227 -2.89 16.56 11.15
CA PRO A 227 -3.75 17.73 11.19
C PRO A 227 -3.06 18.91 11.89
N THR A 228 -3.41 20.13 11.48
CA THR A 228 -3.07 21.36 12.19
C THR A 228 -4.34 22.05 12.64
N TYR A 229 -4.39 22.44 13.90
CA TYR A 229 -5.55 23.12 14.44
C TYR A 229 -5.20 24.55 14.84
N TYR A 230 -6.05 25.47 14.42
CA TYR A 230 -6.02 26.85 14.89
C TYR A 230 -6.25 26.89 16.41
N GLY A 231 -5.40 27.62 17.14
CA GLY A 231 -5.53 27.83 18.59
C GLY A 231 -5.20 26.62 19.47
N LEU A 232 -4.59 25.57 18.91
CA LEU A 232 -4.14 24.41 19.70
C LEU A 232 -3.04 24.82 20.69
N THR A 233 -3.15 24.33 21.91
CA THR A 233 -2.14 24.46 22.96
C THR A 233 -1.75 23.08 23.48
N ALA A 234 -0.52 22.96 24.01
CA ALA A 234 -0.03 21.68 24.55
C ALA A 234 -0.86 21.14 25.74
N GLY A 235 -1.72 21.97 26.35
CA GLY A 235 -2.61 21.56 27.44
C GLY A 235 -3.96 21.02 26.98
N ASP A 236 -4.27 21.08 25.69
CA ASP A 236 -5.56 20.63 25.16
C ASP A 236 -5.64 19.11 25.12
N ASN A 237 -6.85 18.58 25.33
CA ASN A 237 -7.12 17.15 25.30
C ASN A 237 -7.40 16.69 23.86
N VAL A 238 -6.45 16.94 22.98
CA VAL A 238 -6.45 16.54 21.57
C VAL A 238 -5.47 15.40 21.39
N THR A 239 -5.88 14.35 20.71
CA THR A 239 -5.00 13.20 20.43
C THR A 239 -5.16 12.76 18.99
N PHE A 240 -4.06 12.52 18.30
CA PHE A 240 -4.06 11.76 17.06
C PHE A 240 -3.60 10.34 17.37
N THR A 241 -4.30 9.34 16.84
CA THR A 241 -3.93 7.94 17.01
C THR A 241 -3.81 7.25 15.65
N LEU A 242 -2.75 6.49 15.45
CA LEU A 242 -2.60 5.53 14.37
C LEU A 242 -2.50 4.14 15.00
N THR A 243 -3.36 3.23 14.57
CA THR A 243 -3.40 1.84 15.01
C THR A 243 -3.22 0.92 13.82
N ASP A 244 -2.26 0.01 13.87
CA ASP A 244 -2.00 -1.03 12.89
C ASP A 244 -2.39 -2.38 13.50
N GLN A 245 -3.46 -2.99 12.99
CA GLN A 245 -3.93 -4.30 13.42
C GLN A 245 -3.45 -5.36 12.44
N LEU A 246 -2.46 -6.14 12.87
CA LEU A 246 -2.01 -7.30 12.11
C LEU A 246 -3.11 -8.38 12.11
N PRO A 247 -3.33 -9.07 10.97
CA PRO A 247 -4.28 -10.17 10.88
C PRO A 247 -3.71 -11.43 11.55
N ASP A 248 -4.59 -12.40 11.81
CA ASP A 248 -4.16 -13.76 12.12
C ASP A 248 -3.23 -14.28 11.00
N GLY A 249 -2.16 -14.97 11.38
CA GLY A 249 -1.16 -15.48 10.44
C GLY A 249 0.03 -14.54 10.20
N LEU A 250 -0.01 -13.31 10.70
CA LEU A 250 1.16 -12.44 10.84
C LEU A 250 1.46 -12.19 12.31
N THR A 251 2.71 -12.46 12.70
CA THR A 251 3.20 -12.19 14.06
C THR A 251 4.08 -10.94 14.05
N TYR A 252 3.74 -9.94 14.86
CA TYR A 252 4.57 -8.74 15.03
C TYR A 252 5.98 -9.10 15.52
N VAL A 253 6.99 -8.46 14.94
CA VAL A 253 8.37 -8.54 15.41
C VAL A 253 8.56 -7.51 16.52
N ASP A 254 8.69 -7.98 17.76
CA ASP A 254 8.82 -7.13 18.95
C ASP A 254 9.96 -6.11 18.82
N GLY A 255 9.61 -4.83 19.02
CA GLY A 255 10.55 -3.71 18.95
C GLY A 255 10.97 -3.28 17.53
N SER A 256 10.36 -3.84 16.48
CA SER A 256 10.63 -3.44 15.09
C SER A 256 9.97 -2.12 14.69
N ALA A 257 8.95 -1.68 15.42
CA ALA A 257 8.21 -0.49 15.05
C ALA A 257 9.01 0.80 15.32
N ASP A 258 9.15 1.63 14.29
CA ASP A 258 9.86 2.92 14.34
C ASP A 258 8.96 4.04 13.78
N THR A 259 9.05 5.22 14.40
CA THR A 259 8.24 6.37 13.99
C THR A 259 8.97 7.69 14.21
N ASN A 260 8.70 8.66 13.35
CA ASN A 260 9.28 9.99 13.45
C ASN A 260 8.57 10.91 14.46
N TYR A 261 7.34 10.59 14.87
CA TYR A 261 6.59 11.35 15.86
C TYR A 261 5.76 10.46 16.78
N GLY A 262 5.47 10.97 17.98
CA GLY A 262 4.64 10.24 18.94
C GLY A 262 5.39 9.15 19.69
N SER A 263 4.64 8.34 20.41
CA SER A 263 5.15 7.13 21.09
C SER A 263 4.51 5.89 20.53
N VAL A 264 5.31 4.85 20.29
CA VAL A 264 4.85 3.52 19.87
C VAL A 264 4.53 2.67 21.10
N SER A 265 3.43 1.94 21.02
CA SER A 265 3.07 0.82 21.90
C SER A 265 2.64 -0.35 21.04
N ALA A 266 2.89 -1.58 21.49
CA ALA A 266 2.47 -2.78 20.79
C ALA A 266 1.94 -3.80 21.78
N GLU A 267 0.69 -4.22 21.62
CA GLU A 267 0.01 -5.21 22.45
C GLU A 267 -0.89 -6.07 21.56
N ASP A 268 -0.89 -7.39 21.76
CA ASP A 268 -1.78 -8.34 21.05
C ASP A 268 -1.85 -8.15 19.52
N ASN A 269 -0.68 -8.03 18.85
CA ASN A 269 -0.56 -7.79 17.40
C ASN A 269 -1.17 -6.44 16.92
N VAL A 270 -1.38 -5.52 17.85
CA VAL A 270 -1.82 -4.15 17.58
C VAL A 270 -0.69 -3.19 17.88
N VAL A 271 -0.18 -2.52 16.85
CA VAL A 271 0.81 -1.46 17.00
C VAL A 271 0.09 -0.11 17.01
N THR A 272 0.29 0.70 18.05
CA THR A 272 -0.37 1.99 18.19
C THR A 272 0.66 3.10 18.38
N VAL A 273 0.54 4.14 17.55
CA VAL A 273 1.23 5.42 17.70
C VAL A 273 0.22 6.45 18.19
N LYS A 274 0.57 7.18 19.25
CA LYS A 274 -0.23 8.29 19.77
C LYS A 274 0.58 9.58 19.79
N LEU A 275 -0.05 10.67 19.36
CA LEU A 275 0.46 12.02 19.47
C LEU A 275 -0.53 12.84 20.31
N ASP A 276 -0.03 13.45 21.38
CA ASP A 276 -0.80 14.44 22.13
C ASP A 276 -0.74 15.83 21.47
N ALA A 277 -1.46 16.80 22.04
CA ALA A 277 -1.51 18.17 21.53
C ALA A 277 -0.12 18.83 21.42
N GLY A 278 0.78 18.56 22.38
CA GLY A 278 2.15 19.11 22.34
C GLY A 278 2.93 18.54 21.15
N GLN A 279 2.84 17.23 20.92
CA GLN A 279 3.50 16.57 19.80
C GLN A 279 2.92 16.97 18.44
N LEU A 280 1.60 17.22 18.37
CA LEU A 280 0.98 17.75 17.15
C LEU A 280 1.46 19.17 16.83
N LEU A 281 1.66 20.02 17.84
CA LEU A 281 2.26 21.34 17.66
C LEU A 281 3.70 21.25 17.16
N GLU A 282 4.50 20.35 17.74
CA GLU A 282 5.88 20.13 17.30
C GLU A 282 5.95 19.60 15.86
N ALA A 283 5.03 18.72 15.48
CA ALA A 283 4.98 18.16 14.13
C ALA A 283 4.47 19.17 13.08
N ASN A 284 3.67 20.16 13.48
CA ASN A 284 3.23 21.31 12.68
C ASN A 284 2.65 20.95 11.29
N GLY A 285 1.85 19.89 11.23
CA GLY A 285 1.28 19.41 9.97
C GLY A 285 2.23 18.59 9.09
N GLY A 286 3.36 18.17 9.64
CA GLY A 286 4.30 17.27 9.00
C GLY A 286 3.69 15.89 8.70
N VAL A 287 4.48 15.06 8.04
CA VAL A 287 4.09 13.69 7.68
C VAL A 287 4.51 12.74 8.78
N LEU A 288 3.55 12.05 9.40
CA LEU A 288 3.83 10.91 10.27
C LEU A 288 4.22 9.72 9.41
N GLU A 289 5.35 9.09 9.73
CA GLU A 289 5.77 7.81 9.18
C GLU A 289 5.88 6.78 10.32
N LEU A 290 5.28 5.61 10.10
CA LEU A 290 5.44 4.42 10.94
C LEU A 290 5.95 3.28 10.06
N THR A 291 7.02 2.62 10.47
CA THR A 291 7.46 1.34 9.91
C THR A 291 7.35 0.25 10.96
N LEU A 292 7.08 -0.98 10.55
CA LEU A 292 7.05 -2.15 11.43
C LEU A 292 7.30 -3.43 10.64
N GLU A 293 7.70 -4.49 11.34
CA GLU A 293 7.95 -5.81 10.76
C GLU A 293 6.99 -6.85 11.33
N ALA A 294 6.58 -7.80 10.50
CA ALA A 294 5.81 -8.98 10.92
C ALA A 294 6.28 -10.23 10.17
N THR A 295 6.30 -11.38 10.82
CA THR A 295 6.66 -12.66 10.20
C THR A 295 5.42 -13.46 9.83
N VAL A 296 5.46 -14.16 8.69
CA VAL A 296 4.39 -15.09 8.31
C VAL A 296 4.43 -16.34 9.18
N ASP A 297 3.32 -16.66 9.83
CA ASP A 297 3.18 -17.86 10.63
C ASP A 297 3.21 -19.13 9.75
N ALA A 298 3.62 -20.25 10.33
CA ALA A 298 3.50 -21.53 9.65
C ALA A 298 2.02 -21.92 9.51
N GLY A 299 1.66 -22.59 8.41
CA GLY A 299 0.31 -23.10 8.20
C GLY A 299 -0.61 -22.17 7.42
N GLN A 300 -0.14 -20.98 7.04
CA GLN A 300 -0.93 -19.95 6.36
C GLN A 300 -1.03 -20.17 4.85
N THR A 301 -2.19 -19.83 4.29
CA THR A 301 -2.49 -19.74 2.85
C THR A 301 -3.52 -18.65 2.62
N GLY A 302 -3.45 -17.98 1.47
CA GLY A 302 -4.37 -16.92 1.10
C GLY A 302 -3.80 -15.53 1.32
N VAL A 303 -4.70 -14.54 1.37
CA VAL A 303 -4.35 -13.13 1.47
C VAL A 303 -4.41 -12.69 2.93
N LEU A 304 -3.25 -12.38 3.50
CA LEU A 304 -3.12 -11.80 4.83
C LEU A 304 -3.21 -10.27 4.71
N THR A 305 -4.38 -9.72 5.07
CA THR A 305 -4.65 -8.29 4.93
C THR A 305 -4.36 -7.54 6.22
N ASN A 306 -3.35 -6.69 6.22
CA ASN A 306 -3.00 -5.84 7.34
C ASN A 306 -3.71 -4.48 7.23
N THR A 307 -4.33 -4.01 8.32
CA THR A 307 -5.16 -2.79 8.34
C THR A 307 -4.58 -1.74 9.28
N ALA A 308 -4.28 -0.55 8.74
CA ALA A 308 -4.00 0.64 9.54
C ALA A 308 -5.26 1.50 9.63
N THR A 309 -5.54 2.01 10.82
CA THR A 309 -6.64 2.91 11.12
C THR A 309 -6.09 4.12 11.83
N ILE A 310 -6.40 5.31 11.34
CA ILE A 310 -6.09 6.56 12.03
C ILE A 310 -7.36 7.13 12.64
N SER A 311 -7.20 7.91 13.70
CA SER A 311 -8.26 8.65 14.37
C SER A 311 -7.78 10.04 14.77
N TRP A 312 -8.56 11.05 14.41
CA TRP A 312 -8.25 12.46 14.67
C TRP A 312 -9.51 13.27 14.96
N PRO A 313 -9.46 14.29 15.83
CA PRO A 313 -10.58 15.23 15.99
C PRO A 313 -10.67 16.16 14.78
N ARG A 314 -11.86 16.65 14.42
CA ARG A 314 -11.99 17.65 13.35
C ARG A 314 -11.69 19.04 13.88
N HIS A 315 -12.07 19.29 15.13
CA HIS A 315 -11.82 20.51 15.89
C HIS A 315 -11.26 20.20 17.29
N ILE A 316 -10.51 21.13 17.88
CA ILE A 316 -9.85 20.93 19.20
C ILE A 316 -10.81 20.62 20.36
N THR A 317 -12.10 20.94 20.19
CA THR A 317 -13.16 20.69 21.17
C THR A 317 -13.97 19.43 20.90
N ASP A 318 -13.69 18.73 19.80
CA ASP A 318 -14.47 17.55 19.43
C ASP A 318 -14.28 16.43 20.43
N SER A 319 -15.40 15.82 20.80
CA SER A 319 -15.39 14.56 21.53
C SER A 319 -15.53 13.34 20.62
N ASP A 320 -15.95 13.53 19.36
CA ASP A 320 -16.12 12.48 18.37
C ASP A 320 -15.05 12.62 17.28
N TYR A 321 -14.23 11.58 17.13
CA TYR A 321 -13.06 11.64 16.26
C TYR A 321 -13.39 11.01 14.92
N ALA A 322 -12.94 11.66 13.85
CA ALA A 322 -12.94 11.08 12.52
C ALA A 322 -12.01 9.86 12.49
N THR A 323 -12.28 8.93 11.57
CA THR A 323 -11.48 7.73 11.36
C THR A 323 -11.34 7.43 9.87
N GLU A 324 -10.18 6.92 9.48
CA GLU A 324 -9.91 6.45 8.12
C GLU A 324 -9.06 5.20 8.19
N SER A 325 -9.15 4.31 7.20
CA SER A 325 -8.38 3.07 7.21
C SER A 325 -7.80 2.73 5.85
N LYS A 326 -6.61 2.13 5.87
CA LYS A 326 -5.91 1.66 4.69
C LYS A 326 -5.37 0.26 4.92
N THR A 327 -5.39 -0.54 3.86
CA THR A 327 -4.91 -1.91 3.90
C THR A 327 -3.69 -2.08 2.99
N ALA A 328 -2.84 -3.03 3.37
CA ALA A 328 -1.85 -3.64 2.50
C ALA A 328 -1.86 -5.14 2.77
N SER A 329 -1.69 -5.95 1.73
CA SER A 329 -1.78 -7.40 1.86
C SER A 329 -0.51 -8.11 1.44
N VAL A 330 -0.27 -9.24 2.09
CA VAL A 330 0.70 -10.25 1.67
C VAL A 330 -0.08 -11.47 1.23
N THR A 331 0.23 -12.02 0.06
CA THR A 331 -0.32 -13.31 -0.38
C THR A 331 0.66 -14.45 -0.03
N VAL A 332 0.09 -15.58 0.38
CA VAL A 332 0.81 -16.77 0.80
C VAL A 332 0.22 -17.98 0.09
N TYR A 333 1.04 -18.79 -0.57
CA TYR A 333 0.55 -19.91 -1.36
C TYR A 333 0.73 -21.25 -0.66
N GLY A 334 0.00 -22.25 -1.13
CA GLY A 334 0.25 -23.65 -0.86
C GLY A 334 0.33 -24.47 -2.14
N ALA A 335 0.79 -25.70 -2.01
CA ALA A 335 0.77 -26.69 -3.05
C ALA A 335 0.20 -28.01 -2.51
N SER A 336 -0.55 -28.69 -3.36
CA SER A 336 -1.03 -30.05 -3.08
C SER A 336 -0.74 -30.98 -4.25
N VAL A 337 -0.46 -32.23 -3.92
CA VAL A 337 -0.28 -33.31 -4.88
C VAL A 337 -1.20 -34.45 -4.53
N THR A 338 -2.06 -34.83 -5.47
CA THR A 338 -2.98 -35.94 -5.35
C THR A 338 -2.39 -37.16 -6.05
N LYS A 339 -2.17 -38.23 -5.29
CA LYS A 339 -1.70 -39.51 -5.81
C LYS A 339 -2.86 -40.26 -6.46
N VAL A 340 -2.65 -40.69 -7.69
CA VAL A 340 -3.64 -41.44 -8.48
C VAL A 340 -3.01 -42.62 -9.21
N VAL A 341 -3.83 -43.54 -9.71
CA VAL A 341 -3.40 -44.53 -10.68
C VAL A 341 -2.97 -43.81 -11.96
N GLY A 342 -1.76 -44.11 -12.43
CA GLY A 342 -1.16 -43.51 -13.61
C GLY A 342 -1.36 -44.34 -14.87
N THR A 343 -1.23 -43.67 -16.01
CA THR A 343 -1.17 -44.28 -17.34
C THR A 343 0.07 -43.82 -18.09
N GLN A 344 0.65 -44.66 -18.94
CA GLN A 344 1.73 -44.22 -19.83
C GLN A 344 1.17 -43.49 -21.04
N ASN A 345 1.71 -42.30 -21.31
CA ASN A 345 1.48 -41.60 -22.57
C ASN A 345 2.31 -42.20 -23.70
N GLU A 346 2.10 -41.72 -24.94
CA GLU A 346 2.84 -42.18 -26.13
C GLU A 346 4.36 -42.04 -26.00
N ASP A 347 4.83 -41.08 -25.20
CA ASP A 347 6.26 -40.83 -24.90
C ASP A 347 6.81 -41.67 -23.72
N GLY A 348 5.99 -42.55 -23.14
CA GLY A 348 6.35 -43.42 -22.01
C GLY A 348 6.31 -42.73 -20.63
N ALA A 349 5.99 -41.44 -20.55
CA ALA A 349 5.79 -40.73 -19.30
C ALA A 349 4.54 -41.21 -18.57
N VAL A 350 4.64 -41.43 -17.26
CA VAL A 350 3.49 -41.77 -16.40
C VAL A 350 2.77 -40.48 -16.03
N VAL A 351 1.52 -40.34 -16.47
CA VAL A 351 0.65 -39.22 -16.09
C VAL A 351 -0.42 -39.67 -15.11
N GLY A 352 -0.87 -38.77 -14.24
CA GLY A 352 -1.97 -39.05 -13.32
C GLY A 352 -3.30 -39.24 -14.06
N GLY A 353 -4.06 -40.26 -13.68
CA GLY A 353 -5.46 -40.47 -14.09
C GLY A 353 -6.42 -39.46 -13.45
N SER A 354 -7.73 -39.76 -13.50
CA SER A 354 -8.77 -38.90 -12.92
C SER A 354 -8.89 -39.02 -11.39
N ASP A 355 -9.63 -38.10 -10.78
CA ASP A 355 -9.84 -37.98 -9.32
C ASP A 355 -10.53 -39.21 -8.67
N ASP A 356 -11.04 -40.15 -9.48
CA ASP A 356 -11.72 -41.38 -9.05
C ASP A 356 -10.76 -42.53 -8.70
N GLN A 357 -9.45 -42.37 -8.92
CA GLN A 357 -8.46 -43.44 -8.76
C GLN A 357 -7.35 -43.09 -7.75
N LYS A 358 -7.73 -42.49 -6.62
CA LYS A 358 -6.80 -42.05 -5.56
C LYS A 358 -6.07 -43.21 -4.87
N LEU A 359 -4.80 -43.00 -4.54
CA LEU A 359 -3.97 -43.97 -3.83
C LEU A 359 -3.46 -43.41 -2.49
N ASN A 360 -3.42 -44.25 -1.46
CA ASN A 360 -2.90 -43.89 -0.14
C ASN A 360 -1.52 -44.50 0.09
N GLY A 361 -0.72 -43.86 0.94
CA GLY A 361 0.57 -44.38 1.39
C GLY A 361 1.76 -44.05 0.48
N ALA A 362 1.58 -43.15 -0.50
CA ALA A 362 2.72 -42.54 -1.18
C ALA A 362 3.39 -41.53 -0.24
N VAL A 363 4.72 -41.45 -0.24
CA VAL A 363 5.47 -40.44 0.52
C VAL A 363 6.12 -39.47 -0.45
N PHE A 364 5.84 -38.18 -0.30
CA PHE A 364 6.35 -37.12 -1.15
C PHE A 364 7.31 -36.19 -0.41
N GLN A 365 8.36 -35.76 -1.10
CA GLN A 365 9.21 -34.65 -0.69
C GLN A 365 8.96 -33.47 -1.64
N LEU A 366 8.58 -32.32 -1.08
CA LEU A 366 8.58 -31.06 -1.81
C LEU A 366 10.01 -30.52 -1.88
N GLN A 367 10.43 -30.03 -3.04
CA GLN A 367 11.71 -29.37 -3.23
C GLN A 367 11.55 -28.01 -3.89
N LYS A 368 12.36 -27.03 -3.47
CA LYS A 368 12.47 -25.70 -4.08
C LYS A 368 13.79 -25.59 -4.83
N LYS A 369 13.76 -24.95 -5.99
CA LYS A 369 14.96 -24.70 -6.78
C LYS A 369 15.84 -23.65 -6.10
N SER A 370 17.13 -23.93 -5.99
CA SER A 370 18.14 -23.04 -5.44
C SER A 370 19.41 -23.11 -6.28
N GLY A 371 19.65 -22.07 -7.08
CA GLY A 371 20.70 -22.08 -8.11
C GLY A 371 20.43 -23.18 -9.16
N ASP A 372 21.44 -24.00 -9.44
CA ASP A 372 21.31 -25.15 -10.35
C ASP A 372 20.77 -26.43 -9.68
N GLY A 373 20.51 -26.38 -8.37
CA GLY A 373 20.09 -27.53 -7.56
C GLY A 373 18.70 -27.41 -6.94
N TRP A 374 18.31 -28.44 -6.19
CA TRP A 374 17.04 -28.54 -5.48
C TRP A 374 17.30 -28.73 -3.98
N ILE A 375 16.54 -28.02 -3.15
CA ILE A 375 16.59 -28.14 -1.69
C ILE A 375 15.24 -28.61 -1.16
N ASN A 376 15.25 -29.48 -0.15
CA ASN A 376 14.02 -29.98 0.47
C ASN A 376 13.29 -28.85 1.22
N VAL A 377 11.98 -28.76 1.01
CA VAL A 377 11.08 -27.89 1.75
C VAL A 377 10.32 -28.73 2.76
N GLY A 378 10.69 -28.60 4.03
CA GLY A 378 10.12 -29.40 5.11
C GLY A 378 10.46 -30.90 5.03
N ASP A 379 9.82 -31.67 5.90
CA ASP A 379 9.95 -33.13 5.97
C ASP A 379 9.08 -33.84 4.91
N PRO A 380 9.41 -35.09 4.53
CA PRO A 380 8.56 -35.90 3.66
C PRO A 380 7.16 -36.12 4.24
N ILE A 381 6.14 -36.11 3.37
CA ILE A 381 4.73 -36.18 3.74
C ILE A 381 4.13 -37.46 3.17
N GLU A 382 3.55 -38.28 4.04
CA GLU A 382 2.72 -39.41 3.64
C GLU A 382 1.35 -38.92 3.17
N ALA A 383 1.00 -39.19 1.91
CA ALA A 383 -0.25 -38.80 1.30
C ALA A 383 -1.39 -39.76 1.68
N ASN A 384 -2.42 -39.21 2.31
CA ASN A 384 -3.75 -39.83 2.40
C ASN A 384 -4.56 -39.40 1.18
N ALA A 385 -4.23 -39.96 0.02
CA ALA A 385 -4.61 -39.51 -1.32
C ALA A 385 -3.97 -38.19 -1.75
N THR A 386 -3.93 -37.20 -0.86
CA THR A 386 -3.34 -35.90 -1.15
C THR A 386 -2.31 -35.55 -0.08
N ALA A 387 -1.15 -35.06 -0.51
CA ALA A 387 -0.19 -34.37 0.34
C ALA A 387 -0.29 -32.85 0.09
N THR A 388 -0.20 -32.06 1.15
CA THR A 388 -0.35 -30.60 1.10
C THR A 388 0.79 -29.92 1.85
N VAL A 389 1.37 -28.90 1.25
CA VAL A 389 2.30 -27.96 1.89
C VAL A 389 1.73 -26.56 1.73
N VAL A 390 1.88 -25.75 2.76
CA VAL A 390 1.39 -24.38 2.82
C VAL A 390 2.52 -23.43 3.17
N SER A 391 2.26 -22.12 3.11
CA SER A 391 3.23 -21.08 3.44
C SER A 391 4.44 -21.05 2.50
N LEU A 392 4.17 -21.14 1.20
CA LEU A 392 5.13 -21.09 0.12
C LEU A 392 5.19 -19.69 -0.50
N GLY A 393 6.40 -19.12 -0.59
CA GLY A 393 6.68 -17.93 -1.40
C GLY A 393 6.95 -18.26 -2.87
N ALA A 394 7.24 -17.24 -3.69
CA ALA A 394 7.54 -17.43 -5.11
C ALA A 394 8.75 -18.34 -5.35
N GLY A 395 8.72 -19.02 -6.48
CA GLY A 395 9.82 -19.84 -6.97
C GLY A 395 9.40 -21.05 -7.77
N ASP A 396 10.39 -21.78 -8.26
CA ASP A 396 10.22 -23.06 -8.92
C ASP A 396 10.27 -24.19 -7.87
N TYR A 397 9.29 -25.08 -7.92
CA TYR A 397 9.13 -26.20 -7.01
C TYR A 397 8.97 -27.51 -7.80
N GLN A 398 9.18 -28.63 -7.12
CA GLN A 398 8.83 -29.95 -7.65
C GLN A 398 8.41 -30.91 -6.54
N TRP A 399 7.45 -31.78 -6.85
CA TRP A 399 7.13 -32.95 -6.05
C TRP A 399 8.00 -34.12 -6.47
N VAL A 400 8.65 -34.77 -5.50
CA VAL A 400 9.41 -36.01 -5.69
C VAL A 400 8.78 -37.10 -4.84
N GLU A 401 8.42 -38.22 -5.46
CA GLU A 401 7.99 -39.40 -4.71
C GLU A 401 9.21 -40.12 -4.14
N VAL A 402 9.18 -40.38 -2.83
CA VAL A 402 10.23 -41.07 -2.07
C VAL A 402 9.84 -42.51 -1.78
N GLU A 403 8.55 -42.77 -1.59
CA GLU A 403 8.00 -44.10 -1.37
C GLU A 403 6.68 -44.25 -2.13
N ALA A 404 6.57 -45.33 -2.90
CA ALA A 404 5.38 -45.64 -3.67
C ALA A 404 4.32 -46.34 -2.81
N PRO A 405 3.02 -46.20 -3.12
CA PRO A 405 1.97 -47.00 -2.52
C PRO A 405 2.20 -48.51 -2.69
N ALA A 406 1.70 -49.30 -1.75
CA ALA A 406 1.76 -50.76 -1.83
C ALA A 406 1.12 -51.28 -3.14
N GLY A 407 1.88 -52.06 -3.91
CA GLY A 407 1.43 -52.63 -5.19
C GLY A 407 1.69 -51.75 -6.41
N TYR A 408 2.39 -50.63 -6.25
CA TYR A 408 2.73 -49.69 -7.32
C TYR A 408 4.24 -49.51 -7.48
N GLN A 409 4.67 -49.16 -8.69
CA GLN A 409 6.06 -48.87 -8.99
C GLN A 409 6.37 -47.41 -8.66
N LEU A 410 7.47 -47.17 -7.93
CA LEU A 410 7.98 -45.83 -7.64
C LEU A 410 8.19 -45.03 -8.92
N ASN A 411 7.54 -43.87 -9.03
CA ASN A 411 7.74 -42.96 -10.14
C ASN A 411 8.85 -41.96 -9.81
N GLU A 412 10.03 -42.20 -10.37
CA GLU A 412 11.23 -41.38 -10.19
C GLU A 412 11.19 -40.04 -10.95
N THR A 413 10.12 -39.75 -11.71
CA THR A 413 9.99 -38.51 -12.48
C THR A 413 9.44 -37.40 -11.58
N PRO A 414 10.22 -36.34 -11.27
CA PRO A 414 9.70 -35.22 -10.49
C PRO A 414 8.59 -34.48 -11.24
N LEU A 415 7.63 -33.92 -10.49
CA LEU A 415 6.55 -33.10 -11.04
C LEU A 415 6.78 -31.62 -10.73
N PRO A 416 7.32 -30.82 -11.67
CA PRO A 416 7.62 -29.41 -11.44
C PRO A 416 6.37 -28.52 -11.51
N PHE A 417 6.40 -27.42 -10.76
CA PHE A 417 5.44 -26.31 -10.85
C PHE A 417 6.14 -25.01 -10.44
N SER A 418 5.58 -23.86 -10.80
CA SER A 418 6.14 -22.55 -10.45
C SER A 418 5.08 -21.71 -9.76
N ILE A 419 5.49 -20.97 -8.73
CA ILE A 419 4.68 -19.95 -8.07
C ILE A 419 5.26 -18.60 -8.50
N SER A 420 4.47 -17.78 -9.18
CA SER A 420 4.87 -16.44 -9.62
C SER A 420 3.91 -15.38 -9.09
N GLU A 421 4.38 -14.13 -9.04
CA GLU A 421 3.63 -12.97 -8.52
C GLU A 421 2.37 -12.66 -9.36
N GLU A 422 2.29 -13.11 -10.62
CA GLU A 422 1.20 -12.75 -11.55
C GLU A 422 0.18 -13.88 -11.82
N GLU A 423 0.25 -15.03 -11.12
CA GLU A 423 -0.61 -16.17 -11.48
C GLU A 423 -2.05 -16.13 -10.92
N ASP A 424 -2.96 -16.22 -11.88
CA ASP A 424 -4.41 -16.17 -11.89
C ASP A 424 -5.14 -16.72 -10.64
N THR A 425 -6.02 -15.88 -10.11
CA THR A 425 -6.86 -16.03 -8.90
C THR A 425 -7.84 -17.21 -8.88
N ASP A 426 -7.80 -18.10 -9.89
CA ASP A 426 -8.75 -19.21 -10.04
C ASP A 426 -8.45 -20.42 -9.13
N ASN A 427 -7.22 -20.54 -8.58
CA ASN A 427 -6.79 -21.72 -7.80
C ASN A 427 -6.82 -21.57 -6.27
N ASP A 428 -7.54 -20.58 -5.71
CA ASP A 428 -7.70 -20.40 -4.25
C ASP A 428 -6.37 -20.47 -3.47
N TYR A 429 -5.30 -19.90 -4.04
CA TYR A 429 -3.95 -19.87 -3.48
C TYR A 429 -3.30 -21.25 -3.25
N MET A 430 -3.83 -22.29 -3.91
CA MET A 430 -3.39 -23.67 -3.79
C MET A 430 -3.05 -24.29 -5.15
N PHE A 431 -1.78 -24.58 -5.39
CA PHE A 431 -1.33 -25.28 -6.59
C PHE A 431 -1.65 -26.78 -6.49
N ALA A 432 -2.78 -27.19 -7.08
CA ALA A 432 -3.18 -28.59 -7.13
C ALA A 432 -2.55 -29.32 -8.32
N SER A 433 -1.96 -30.49 -8.05
CA SER A 433 -1.30 -31.34 -9.05
C SER A 433 -1.70 -32.80 -8.87
N TYR A 434 -1.54 -33.60 -9.93
CA TYR A 434 -1.80 -35.04 -9.92
C TYR A 434 -0.53 -35.81 -10.22
N PHE A 435 -0.27 -36.87 -9.45
CA PHE A 435 0.94 -37.68 -9.56
C PHE A 435 0.57 -39.15 -9.70
N GLY A 436 0.89 -39.74 -10.86
CA GLY A 436 0.46 -41.09 -11.24
C GLY A 436 1.51 -42.16 -11.01
N ASP A 437 1.07 -43.36 -10.58
CA ASP A 437 1.89 -44.58 -10.59
C ASP A 437 1.32 -45.71 -11.44
N LEU A 438 2.22 -46.49 -12.02
CA LEU A 438 1.87 -47.75 -12.67
C LEU A 438 1.76 -48.85 -11.63
N ALA A 439 0.66 -49.61 -11.69
CA ALA A 439 0.51 -50.81 -10.87
C ALA A 439 1.59 -51.84 -11.22
N ILE A 440 2.14 -52.51 -10.21
CA ILE A 440 3.03 -53.65 -10.41
C ILE A 440 2.20 -54.78 -11.01
N GLU A 441 2.42 -55.05 -12.30
CA GLU A 441 1.77 -56.14 -13.00
C GLU A 441 2.19 -57.47 -12.36
N HIS A 442 1.31 -58.03 -11.52
CA HIS A 442 1.45 -59.42 -11.11
C HIS A 442 1.08 -60.24 -12.33
N GLY A 443 2.11 -60.70 -13.06
CA GLY A 443 1.91 -61.70 -14.10
C GLY A 443 1.04 -62.83 -13.54
N ILE A 444 0.14 -63.35 -14.38
CA ILE A 444 -0.85 -64.42 -14.08
C ILE A 444 -0.20 -65.76 -13.63
N PHE A 445 1.10 -65.76 -13.33
CA PHE A 445 1.90 -66.85 -12.80
C PHE A 445 2.53 -66.43 -11.47
N ASP A 446 1.70 -66.34 -10.44
CA ASP A 446 2.17 -66.71 -9.11
C ASP A 446 2.51 -68.20 -9.19
N LEU A 447 3.80 -68.55 -9.28
CA LEU A 447 4.20 -69.96 -9.19
C LEU A 447 3.63 -70.49 -7.87
N PRO A 448 2.89 -71.60 -7.87
CA PRO A 448 2.49 -72.18 -6.61
C PRO A 448 3.77 -72.49 -5.85
N SER A 449 3.90 -71.91 -4.65
CA SER A 449 4.85 -72.37 -3.66
C SER A 449 4.79 -73.90 -3.67
N THR A 450 5.91 -74.54 -4.00
CA THR A 450 5.97 -75.99 -4.19
C THR A 450 5.59 -76.66 -2.87
N GLY A 451 4.33 -77.09 -2.79
CA GLY A 451 3.68 -77.49 -1.53
C GLY A 451 2.19 -77.16 -1.43
N GLY A 452 1.63 -76.34 -2.34
CA GLY A 452 0.19 -76.06 -2.37
C GLY A 452 -0.68 -77.26 -2.79
N THR A 453 -1.96 -77.24 -2.40
CA THR A 453 -2.96 -78.30 -2.63
C THR A 453 -3.14 -78.74 -4.09
N GLY A 454 -2.77 -77.90 -5.07
CA GLY A 454 -2.80 -78.24 -6.50
C GLY A 454 -1.82 -79.35 -6.92
N THR A 455 -0.68 -79.51 -6.23
CA THR A 455 0.29 -80.59 -6.55
C THR A 455 -0.23 -81.97 -6.16
N VAL A 456 -1.07 -82.06 -5.12
CA VAL A 456 -1.72 -83.30 -4.69
C VAL A 456 -2.68 -83.81 -5.77
N ALA A 457 -3.48 -82.94 -6.39
CA ALA A 457 -4.41 -83.33 -7.45
C ALA A 457 -3.68 -83.95 -8.66
N LEU A 458 -2.59 -83.32 -9.11
CA LEU A 458 -1.78 -83.82 -10.23
C LEU A 458 -1.06 -85.13 -9.91
N THR A 459 -0.56 -85.28 -8.68
CA THR A 459 0.10 -86.51 -8.23
C THR A 459 -0.89 -87.67 -8.11
N VAL A 460 -2.10 -87.42 -7.59
CA VAL A 460 -3.16 -88.43 -7.47
C VAL A 460 -3.60 -88.92 -8.86
N VAL A 461 -3.76 -88.02 -9.83
CA VAL A 461 -4.09 -88.40 -11.22
C VAL A 461 -2.95 -89.21 -11.85
N GLY A 462 -1.69 -88.80 -11.64
CA GLY A 462 -0.52 -89.53 -12.13
C GLY A 462 -0.39 -90.95 -11.56
N VAL A 463 -0.58 -91.11 -10.24
CA VAL A 463 -0.59 -92.43 -9.58
C VAL A 463 -1.76 -93.28 -10.06
N GLY A 464 -2.93 -92.69 -10.28
CA GLY A 464 -4.11 -93.38 -10.83
C GLY A 464 -3.87 -93.93 -12.24
N LEU A 465 -3.24 -93.15 -13.12
CA LEU A 465 -2.89 -93.59 -14.47
C LEU A 465 -1.85 -94.73 -14.44
N MET A 466 -0.85 -94.63 -13.57
CA MET A 466 0.18 -95.67 -13.40
C MET A 466 -0.43 -96.98 -12.87
N ALA A 467 -1.35 -96.90 -11.91
CA ALA A 467 -2.07 -98.07 -11.40
C ALA A 467 -2.98 -98.69 -12.47
N GLY A 468 -3.66 -97.86 -13.28
CA GLY A 468 -4.48 -98.32 -14.39
C GLY A 468 -3.67 -99.04 -15.48
N ALA A 469 -2.51 -98.49 -15.85
CA ALA A 469 -1.59 -99.11 -16.80
C ALA A 469 -1.04 -100.44 -16.27
N ALA A 470 -0.64 -100.50 -15.00
CA ALA A 470 -0.18 -101.73 -14.37
C ALA A 470 -1.27 -102.81 -14.34
N PHE A 471 -2.52 -102.44 -14.04
CA PHE A 471 -3.67 -103.36 -14.06
C PHE A 471 -3.93 -103.93 -15.46
N LEU A 472 -3.86 -103.09 -16.51
CA LEU A 472 -4.02 -103.54 -17.90
C LEU A 472 -2.91 -104.52 -18.33
N VAL A 473 -1.66 -104.26 -17.92
CA VAL A 473 -0.53 -105.17 -18.20
C VAL A 473 -0.64 -106.49 -17.42
N MET A 474 -1.16 -106.46 -16.19
CA MET A 474 -1.42 -107.70 -15.44
C MET A 474 -2.58 -108.50 -16.02
N ARG A 475 -3.62 -107.83 -16.53
CA ARG A 475 -4.75 -108.48 -17.21
C ARG A 475 -4.34 -109.11 -18.55
N SER A 476 -3.50 -108.44 -19.35
CA SER A 476 -3.05 -108.96 -20.64
C SER A 476 -2.11 -110.17 -20.53
N ARG A 477 -1.53 -110.43 -19.35
CA ARG A 477 -0.71 -111.62 -19.06
C ARG A 477 -1.50 -112.84 -18.57
N LYS A 478 -2.82 -112.71 -18.35
CA LYS A 478 -3.70 -113.82 -17.93
C LYS A 478 -4.47 -114.47 -19.08
N GLU A 479 -4.38 -113.93 -20.29
CA GLU A 479 -5.11 -114.41 -21.49
C GLU A 479 -4.18 -114.99 -22.59
N ASN A 480 -2.89 -115.19 -22.28
CA ASN A 480 -1.96 -116.06 -23.00
C ASN A 480 -1.48 -117.16 -22.05
#